data_AF-A0A355GGM1-F1
#
_entry.id   AF-A0A355GGM1-F1
#
_cell.length_a   1.000
_cell.length_b   1.000
_cell.length_c   1.000
_cell.angle_alpha   90.00
_cell.angle_beta   90.00
_cell.angle_gamma   90.00
#
_symmetry.space_group_name_H-M   'P 1'
#
loop_
_entity.id
_entity.type
_entity.pdbx_description
1 polymer ?
#
loop_
_entity_poly.entity_id
_entity_poly.type
_entity_poly.pdbx_seq_one_letter_code
_entity_poly.pdbx_strand_id
1 'polypeptide(L)' 'KAHFITKPAYGREPFQEHDPPVLYHLEHDPSEKYDVAKDHPDVIKTLKTAAEQHRKTVKPVVSQLEIPLPE' A
#
# COMPACT_ATOMS: atom_id res chain seq x y z
N LYS A 1 -9.25 4.35 -0.62
CA LYS A 1 -8.16 3.38 -0.38
C LYS A 1 -6.83 4.08 -0.64
N ALA A 2 -5.86 3.92 0.27
CA ALA A 2 -4.52 4.47 0.11
C ALA A 2 -3.53 3.36 -0.28
N HIS A 3 -2.71 3.61 -1.30
CA HIS A 3 -1.59 2.76 -1.70
C HIS A 3 -0.28 3.36 -1.22
N PHE A 4 0.38 2.67 -0.30
CA PHE A 4 1.74 3.02 0.17
C PHE A 4 2.82 2.42 -0.71
N ILE A 5 2.52 1.28 -1.34
CA ILE A 5 3.43 0.53 -2.19
C ILE A 5 2.61 -0.04 -3.35
N THR A 6 3.09 0.10 -4.58
CA THR A 6 2.51 -0.51 -5.78
C THR A 6 3.51 -1.46 -6.42
N LYS A 7 3.02 -2.58 -6.96
CA LYS A 7 3.80 -3.50 -7.79
C LYS A 7 2.90 -4.03 -8.91
N PRO A 8 3.37 -4.07 -10.16
CA PRO A 8 2.58 -4.65 -11.24
C PRO A 8 2.32 -6.14 -10.96
N ALA A 9 1.16 -6.62 -11.40
CA ALA A 9 0.74 -8.01 -11.18
C ALA A 9 1.68 -9.04 -11.83
N TYR A 10 2.31 -8.64 -12.94
CA TYR A 10 3.25 -9.45 -13.70
C TYR A 10 4.52 -8.64 -13.96
N GLY A 11 5.64 -9.33 -14.13
CA GLY A 11 6.93 -8.69 -14.41
C GLY A 11 7.90 -8.78 -13.23
N ARG A 12 9.15 -8.39 -13.51
CA ARG A 12 10.24 -8.34 -12.52
C ARG A 12 10.47 -6.93 -11.99
N GLU A 13 9.55 -6.01 -12.27
CA GLU A 13 9.64 -4.64 -11.82
C GLU A 13 9.62 -4.60 -10.28
N PRO A 14 10.47 -3.74 -9.69
CA PRO A 14 10.53 -3.59 -8.25
C PRO A 14 9.23 -2.96 -7.73
N PHE A 15 9.02 -3.10 -6.42
CA PHE A 15 7.99 -2.34 -5.74
C PHE A 15 8.29 -0.85 -5.83
N GLN A 16 7.25 -0.04 -6.05
CA GLN A 16 7.33 1.40 -5.98
C GLN A 16 6.69 1.87 -4.67
N GLU A 17 7.46 2.54 -3.83
CA GLU A 17 6.98 3.19 -2.61
C GLU A 17 6.41 4.58 -2.93
N HIS A 18 5.40 4.99 -2.18
CA HIS A 18 4.71 6.27 -2.35
C HIS A 18 4.67 7.05 -1.03
N ASP A 19 5.31 8.21 -1.01
CA ASP A 19 5.19 9.20 0.07
C ASP A 19 5.00 10.61 -0.53
N PRO A 20 3.81 11.23 -0.41
CA PRO A 20 2.58 10.71 0.22
C PRO A 20 1.97 9.52 -0.56
N PRO A 21 1.18 8.65 0.10
CA PRO A 21 0.51 7.54 -0.56
C PRO A 21 -0.54 8.02 -1.54
N VAL A 22 -0.74 7.25 -2.61
CA VAL A 22 -1.76 7.50 -3.64
C VAL A 22 -3.14 7.17 -3.07
N LEU A 23 -4.15 8.00 -3.33
CA LEU A 23 -5.48 7.87 -2.73
C LEU A 23 -6.56 7.74 -3.81
N TYR A 24 -7.37 6.67 -3.70
CA TYR A 24 -8.50 6.43 -4.61
C TYR A 24 -9.83 6.41 -3.85
N HIS A 25 -10.89 6.98 -4.45
CA HIS A 25 -12.23 6.97 -3.89
C HIS A 25 -13.05 5.79 -4.45
N LEU A 26 -13.00 4.63 -3.79
CA LEU A 26 -13.51 3.36 -4.33
C LEU A 26 -15.00 3.38 -4.73
N GLU A 27 -15.84 4.17 -4.07
CA GLU A 27 -17.26 4.29 -4.44
C GLU A 27 -17.46 4.96 -5.81
N HIS A 28 -16.56 5.86 -6.20
CA HIS A 28 -16.63 6.55 -7.49
C HIS A 28 -15.66 5.96 -8.52
N ASP A 29 -14.55 5.40 -8.05
CA ASP A 29 -13.46 4.85 -8.84
C ASP A 29 -13.07 3.47 -8.31
N PRO A 30 -13.91 2.44 -8.54
CA PRO A 30 -13.59 1.07 -8.13
C PRO A 30 -12.41 0.50 -8.91
N SER A 31 -12.03 1.11 -10.04
CA SER A 31 -10.89 0.71 -10.87
C SER A 31 -9.56 1.32 -10.44
N GLU A 32 -9.53 2.18 -9.42
CA GLU A 32 -8.31 2.81 -8.89
C GLU A 32 -7.47 3.52 -9.96
N LYS A 33 -8.14 4.31 -10.81
CA LYS A 33 -7.53 5.07 -11.92
C LYS A 33 -7.23 6.53 -11.58
N TYR A 34 -7.94 7.11 -10.62
CA TYR A 34 -7.90 8.56 -10.37
C TYR A 34 -7.36 8.85 -8.96
N ASP A 35 -6.09 9.28 -8.90
CA ASP A 35 -5.47 9.73 -7.65
C ASP A 35 -6.05 11.07 -7.20
N VAL A 36 -6.61 11.10 -5.99
CA VAL A 36 -7.19 12.29 -5.34
C VAL A 36 -6.41 12.68 -4.07
N ALA A 37 -5.17 12.18 -3.89
CA ALA A 37 -4.38 12.43 -2.69
C ALA A 37 -4.09 13.92 -2.46
N LYS A 38 -3.85 14.69 -3.54
CA LYS A 38 -3.54 16.12 -3.48
C LYS A 38 -4.70 16.95 -2.90
N ASP A 39 -5.94 16.56 -3.21
CA ASP A 39 -7.14 17.27 -2.80
C ASP A 39 -7.64 16.85 -1.39
N HIS A 40 -7.11 15.75 -0.84
CA HIS A 40 -7.56 15.19 0.44
C HIS A 40 -6.42 14.86 1.42
N PRO A 41 -5.58 15.84 1.82
CA PRO A 41 -4.47 15.62 2.76
C PRO A 41 -4.92 15.14 4.15
N ASP A 42 -6.10 15.57 4.62
CA ASP A 42 -6.67 15.14 5.90
C ASP A 42 -6.99 13.64 5.95
N VAL A 43 -7.48 13.11 4.82
CA VAL A 43 -7.78 11.67 4.66
C VAL A 43 -6.47 10.88 4.67
N ILE A 44 -5.43 11.37 3.98
CA ILE A 44 -4.10 10.76 4.01
C ILE A 44 -3.56 10.68 5.43
N LYS A 45 -3.64 11.76 6.21
CA LYS A 45 -3.16 11.79 7.59
C LYS A 45 -3.90 10.78 8.48
N THR A 46 -5.21 10.68 8.31
CA THR A 46 -6.04 9.73 9.06
C THR A 46 -5.66 8.29 8.74
N LEU A 47 -5.51 7.96 7.45
CA LEU A 47 -5.13 6.62 7.00
C LEU A 47 -3.69 6.26 7.39
N LYS A 48 -2.75 7.20 7.32
CA LYS A 48 -1.37 7.02 7.81
C LYS A 48 -1.36 6.66 9.29
N THR A 49 -2.07 7.43 10.11
CA THR A 49 -2.16 7.20 11.56
C THR A 49 -2.71 5.81 11.87
N ALA A 50 -3.81 5.42 11.21
CA ALA A 50 -4.40 4.10 11.39
C ALA A 50 -3.47 2.96 10.94
N ALA A 51 -2.76 3.13 9.81
CA ALA A 51 -1.80 2.16 9.31
C ALA A 51 -0.61 2.00 10.27
N GLU A 52 -0.08 3.09 10.82
CA GLU A 52 1.00 3.06 11.82
C GLU A 52 0.56 2.39 13.12
N GLN A 53 -0.65 2.68 13.61
CA GLN A 53 -1.22 2.01 14.77
C GLN A 53 -1.33 0.50 14.53
N HIS A 54 -1.85 0.08 13.37
CA HIS A 54 -1.94 -1.33 13.02
C HIS A 54 -0.56 -2.00 12.96
N ARG A 55 0.43 -1.39 12.30
CA ARG A 55 1.80 -1.92 12.20
C ARG A 55 2.44 -2.14 13.56
N LYS A 56 2.15 -1.30 14.57
CA LYS A 56 2.65 -1.51 15.95
C LYS A 56 2.07 -2.75 16.62
N THR A 57 0.91 -3.23 16.19
CA THR A 57 0.24 -4.40 16.78
C THR A 57 0.64 -5.72 16.09
N VAL A 58 1.13 -5.67 14.86
CA VAL A 58 1.45 -6.85 14.05
C VAL A 58 2.93 -7.19 14.17
N LYS A 59 3.23 -8.43 14.57
CA LYS A 59 4.60 -8.97 14.56
C LYS A 59 4.83 -9.70 13.23
N PRO A 60 5.77 -9.25 12.38
CA PRO A 60 6.08 -9.97 11.14
C PRO A 60 6.69 -11.34 11.47
N VAL A 61 6.36 -12.34 10.66
CA VAL A 61 6.93 -13.69 10.73
C VAL A 61 7.73 -13.98 9.47
N VAL A 62 8.56 -15.03 9.51
CA VAL A 62 9.40 -15.41 8.38
C VAL A 62 8.52 -15.77 7.17
N SER A 63 8.78 -15.10 6.05
CA SER A 63 8.13 -15.36 4.78
C SER A 63 8.45 -16.79 4.30
N GLN A 64 7.41 -17.59 4.05
CA GLN A 64 7.57 -18.96 3.56
C GLN A 64 7.84 -19.04 2.06
N LEU A 65 7.53 -17.98 1.32
CA LEU A 65 7.75 -17.91 -0.14
C LEU A 65 9.17 -17.50 -0.51
N GLU A 66 9.89 -16.91 0.43
CA GLU A 66 11.28 -16.47 0.26
C GLU A 66 12.27 -17.49 0.85
N ILE A 67 11.77 -18.62 1.36
CA ILE A 67 12.64 -19.71 1.80
C ILE A 67 13.25 -20.36 0.55
N PRO A 68 14.58 -20.40 0.41
CA PRO A 68 15.21 -21.14 -0.68
C PRO A 68 14.83 -22.62 -0.60
N LEU A 69 14.52 -23.23 -1.75
CA LEU A 69 14.22 -24.65 -1.81
C LEU A 69 15.44 -25.46 -1.35
N PRO A 70 15.26 -26.52 -0.55
CA PRO A 70 16.35 -27.44 -0.24
C PRO A 70 16.88 -28.08 -1.54
N GLU A 71 18.20 -28.29 -1.59
CA GLU A 71 18.88 -29.01 -2.69
C GLU A 71 18.46 -30.48 -2.80
#